data_AF-X1CFZ7-F1
#
_entry.id   AF-X1CFZ7-F1
#
_cell.length_a   1.000
_cell.length_b   1.000
_cell.length_c   1.000
_cell.angle_alpha   90.00
_cell.angle_beta   90.00
_cell.angle_gamma   90.00
#
_symmetry.space_group_name_H-M   'P 1'
#
loop_
_entity.id
_entity.type
_entity.pdbx_description
1 polymer ?
#
loop_
_entity_poly.entity_id
_entity_poly.type
_entity_poly.pdbx_seq_one_letter_code
_entity_poly.pdbx_strand_id
1 'polypeptide(L)'
;MILYSGDISDISELDEFLDNIDVLILELAHIDFERTIKFLSQQSISKVIFTHLHPKFDDSNKNQLNQFQVQIKKYLSDKVTIATDGLVIKV
;
A
#
# COMPACT_ATOMS: atom_id res chain seq x y z
N MET A 1 10.69 -3.47 -12.59
CA MET A 1 11.28 -2.49 -11.67
C MET A 1 10.64 -2.58 -10.29
N ILE A 2 11.44 -2.44 -9.23
CA ILE A 2 10.96 -2.35 -7.84
C ILE A 2 11.11 -0.90 -7.39
N LEU A 3 10.03 -0.28 -6.91
CA LEU A 3 10.02 1.06 -6.35
C LEU A 3 9.77 1.01 -4.84
N TYR A 4 10.56 1.75 -4.08
CA TYR A 4 10.40 1.95 -2.65
C TYR A 4 9.96 3.39 -2.44
N SER A 5 8.83 3.63 -1.77
CA SER A 5 8.38 5.00 -1.49
C SER A 5 9.30 5.74 -0.52
N GLY A 6 9.97 5.01 0.39
CA GLY A 6 10.47 5.61 1.62
C GLY A 6 9.30 6.11 2.47
N ASP A 7 9.54 7.15 3.27
CA ASP A 7 8.46 7.89 3.92
C ASP A 7 8.03 9.05 3.01
N ILE A 8 6.72 9.21 2.80
CA ILE A 8 6.10 10.23 1.95
C ILE A 8 4.93 10.88 2.69
N SER A 9 4.69 12.16 2.44
CA SER A 9 3.58 12.90 3.07
C SER A 9 2.30 12.80 2.24
N ASP A 10 2.42 12.55 0.93
CA ASP A 10 1.29 12.43 0.01
C ASP A 10 1.56 11.39 -1.08
N ILE A 11 0.51 10.66 -1.49
CA ILE A 11 0.60 9.66 -2.56
C ILE A 11 0.97 10.27 -3.92
N SER A 12 0.67 11.56 -4.17
CA SER A 12 1.03 12.24 -5.42
C SER A 12 2.53 12.42 -5.60
N GLU A 13 3.34 12.27 -4.54
CA GLU A 13 4.81 12.28 -4.65
C GLU A 13 5.32 11.14 -5.55
N LEU A 14 4.52 10.11 -5.79
CA LEU A 14 4.87 8.98 -6.64
C LEU A 14 4.56 9.20 -8.13
N ASP A 15 3.80 10.23 -8.52
CA ASP A 15 3.23 10.36 -9.87
C ASP A 15 4.27 10.21 -10.99
N GLU A 16 5.46 10.78 -10.82
CA GLU A 16 6.53 10.76 -11.82
C GLU A 16 7.31 9.42 -11.87
N PHE A 17 7.09 8.51 -10.92
CA PHE A 17 7.86 7.29 -10.75
C PHE A 17 7.09 6.00 -11.07
N LEU A 18 5.78 6.08 -11.32
CA LEU A 18 4.90 4.91 -11.40
C LEU A 18 4.88 4.22 -12.77
N ASP A 19 5.67 4.69 -13.73
CA ASP A 19 5.75 4.06 -15.04
C ASP A 19 6.56 2.75 -15.00
N ASN A 20 6.01 1.68 -15.59
CA ASN A 20 6.62 0.35 -15.69
C ASN A 20 7.10 -0.28 -14.36
N ILE A 21 6.31 -0.12 -13.29
CA ILE A 21 6.57 -0.72 -11.98
C ILE A 21 5.94 -2.12 -11.86
N ASP A 22 6.79 -3.11 -11.55
CA ASP A 22 6.33 -4.47 -11.23
C ASP A 22 5.91 -4.57 -9.76
N VAL A 23 6.73 -4.00 -8.87
CA VAL A 23 6.50 -4.04 -7.42
C VAL A 23 6.68 -2.67 -6.81
N LEU A 24 5.64 -2.17 -6.15
CA LEU A 24 5.68 -0.98 -5.32
C LEU A 24 5.70 -1.39 -3.85
N ILE A 25 6.70 -0.94 -3.09
CA ILE A 25 6.76 -1.02 -1.63
C ILE A 25 6.41 0.37 -1.09
N LEU A 26 5.25 0.48 -0.45
CA LEU A 26 4.61 1.74 -0.09
C LEU A 26 4.36 1.84 1.42
N GLU A 27 4.76 2.95 2.02
CA GLU A 27 4.43 3.29 3.41
C GLU A 27 2.95 3.67 3.59
N LEU A 28 2.38 3.48 4.78
CA LEU A 28 0.99 3.82 5.09
C LEU A 28 0.83 4.51 6.45
N ALA A 29 1.91 5.05 7.02
CA ALA A 29 1.91 5.70 8.32
C ALA A 29 1.49 7.17 8.17
N HIS A 30 1.99 7.82 7.12
CA HIS A 30 1.84 9.27 6.96
C HIS A 30 0.84 9.68 5.87
N ILE A 31 0.43 8.74 4.99
CA ILE A 31 -0.48 9.03 3.89
C ILE A 31 -1.93 8.64 4.17
N ASP A 32 -2.86 9.35 3.50
CA ASP A 32 -4.28 9.03 3.59
C ASP A 32 -4.62 7.72 2.86
N PHE A 33 -5.17 6.77 3.61
CA PHE A 33 -5.46 5.44 3.12
C PHE A 33 -6.53 5.41 2.02
N GLU A 34 -7.63 6.14 2.18
CA GLU A 34 -8.73 6.11 1.20
C GLU A 34 -8.29 6.71 -0.13
N ARG A 35 -7.54 7.81 -0.08
CA ARG A 35 -6.93 8.43 -1.26
C ARG A 35 -5.90 7.49 -1.90
N THR A 36 -5.06 6.85 -1.09
CA THR A 36 -4.04 5.90 -1.57
C THR A 36 -4.66 4.73 -2.33
N ILE A 37 -5.72 4.13 -1.78
CA ILE A 37 -6.41 3.03 -2.46
C ILE A 37 -7.01 3.47 -3.81
N LYS A 38 -7.70 4.61 -3.83
CA LYS A 38 -8.30 5.12 -5.08
C LYS A 38 -7.22 5.40 -6.11
N PHE A 39 -6.14 6.04 -5.68
CA PHE A 39 -4.99 6.31 -6.53
C PHE A 39 -4.40 5.02 -7.12
N LEU A 40 -4.03 4.04 -6.30
CA LEU A 40 -3.42 2.79 -6.74
C LEU A 40 -4.36 1.91 -7.60
N SER A 41 -5.68 2.10 -7.48
CA SER A 41 -6.67 1.42 -8.34
C SER A 41 -6.62 1.90 -9.79
N GLN A 42 -6.08 3.10 -10.03
CA GLN A 42 -5.95 3.71 -11.34
C GLN A 42 -4.59 3.40 -11.99
N GLN A 43 -3.65 2.84 -11.22
CA GLN A 43 -2.28 2.57 -11.68
C GLN A 43 -2.10 1.12 -12.13
N SER A 44 -1.33 0.94 -13.21
CA SER A 44 -0.95 -0.36 -13.77
C SER A 44 0.24 -0.98 -13.03
N ILE A 45 0.08 -1.19 -11.72
CA ILE A 45 1.11 -1.80 -10.85
C ILE A 45 0.73 -3.26 -10.60
N SER A 46 1.65 -4.19 -10.89
CA SER A 46 1.40 -5.63 -10.77
C SER A 46 1.30 -6.10 -9.32
N LYS A 47 2.13 -5.56 -8.42
CA LYS A 47 2.12 -5.90 -7.00
C LYS A 47 2.40 -4.68 -6.13
N VAL A 48 1.66 -4.55 -5.04
CA VAL A 48 1.85 -3.52 -4.02
C VAL A 48 2.11 -4.20 -2.68
N ILE A 49 3.13 -3.75 -1.99
CA ILE A 49 3.48 -4.20 -0.64
C ILE A 49 3.32 -3.01 0.28
N PHE A 50 2.35 -3.08 1.19
CA PHE A 50 2.16 -2.05 2.20
C PHE A 50 3.05 -2.31 3.39
N THR A 51 3.85 -1.32 3.77
CA THR A 51 4.71 -1.32 4.96
C THR A 51 4.40 -0.12 5.83
N HIS A 52 5.03 -0.04 7.01
CA HIS A 52 4.94 1.08 7.93
C HIS A 52 3.49 1.53 8.13
N LEU A 53 2.65 0.67 8.71
CA LEU A 53 1.23 0.98 8.88
C LEU A 53 1.02 2.01 9.99
N HIS A 54 0.09 2.94 9.79
CA HIS A 54 -0.34 3.83 10.87
C HIS A 54 -0.83 2.99 12.07
N PRO A 55 -0.49 3.34 13.34
CA PRO A 55 -0.91 2.62 14.53
C PRO A 55 -2.43 2.41 14.72
N LYS A 56 -3.25 3.07 13.91
CA LYS A 56 -4.71 2.95 13.94
C LYS A 56 -5.19 1.64 13.29
N PHE A 57 -4.32 1.01 12.51
CA PHE A 57 -4.54 -0.29 11.87
C PHE A 57 -3.89 -1.45 12.64
N ASP A 58 -3.41 -1.20 13.84
CA ASP A 58 -2.93 -2.23 14.75
C ASP A 58 -4.08 -3.14 15.24
N ASP A 59 -3.75 -4.36 15.68
CA ASP A 59 -4.68 -5.39 16.13
C ASP A 59 -5.57 -4.93 17.31
N SER A 60 -5.13 -3.90 18.03
CA SER A 60 -5.90 -3.21 19.06
C SER A 60 -7.16 -2.51 18.52
N ASN A 61 -7.25 -2.24 17.21
CA ASN A 61 -8.36 -1.54 16.56
C ASN A 61 -8.98 -2.35 15.40
N LYS A 62 -9.55 -3.52 15.76
CA LYS A 62 -10.14 -4.50 14.83
C LYS A 62 -11.13 -3.92 13.81
N ASN A 63 -11.92 -2.92 14.17
CA ASN A 63 -12.89 -2.33 13.27
C ASN A 63 -12.22 -1.60 12.10
N GLN A 64 -11.16 -0.83 12.38
CA GLN A 64 -10.42 -0.14 11.32
C GLN A 64 -9.62 -1.12 10.46
N LEU A 65 -9.01 -2.14 11.07
CA LEU A 65 -8.32 -3.19 10.33
C LEU A 65 -9.26 -3.98 9.39
N ASN A 66 -10.48 -4.29 9.84
CA ASN A 66 -11.48 -4.95 8.99
C ASN A 66 -11.91 -4.05 7.82
N GLN A 67 -12.18 -2.77 8.08
CA GLN A 67 -12.51 -1.81 7.01
C GLN A 67 -11.34 -1.67 6.03
N PHE A 68 -10.12 -1.60 6.53
CA PHE A 68 -8.89 -1.57 5.74
C PHE A 68 -8.80 -2.76 4.78
N GLN A 69 -8.95 -3.99 5.29
CA GLN A 69 -8.92 -5.21 4.48
C GLN A 69 -10.06 -5.26 3.43
N VAL A 70 -11.26 -4.81 3.78
CA VAL A 70 -12.41 -4.75 2.85
C VAL A 70 -12.14 -3.78 1.70
N GLN A 71 -11.60 -2.59 1.99
CA GLN A 71 -11.29 -1.58 0.99
C GLN A 71 -10.18 -2.06 0.04
N ILE A 72 -9.12 -2.68 0.58
CA ILE A 72 -8.06 -3.30 -0.21
C ILE A 72 -8.64 -4.33 -1.18
N LYS A 73 -9.42 -5.27 -0.67
CA LYS A 73 -10.03 -6.32 -1.49
C LYS A 73 -10.95 -5.74 -2.58
N LYS A 74 -11.70 -4.69 -2.26
CA LYS A 74 -12.66 -4.05 -3.18
C LYS A 74 -11.96 -3.33 -4.34
N TYR A 75 -10.88 -2.61 -4.07
CA TYR A 75 -10.28 -1.67 -5.04
C TYR A 75 -8.95 -2.15 -5.62
N LEU A 76 -8.20 -2.94 -4.86
CA LEU A 76 -6.87 -3.43 -5.22
C LEU A 76 -6.81 -4.95 -5.32
N SER A 77 -7.92 -5.65 -5.08
CA SER A 77 -8.05 -7.11 -5.25
C SER A 77 -6.86 -7.87 -4.64
N ASP A 78 -6.25 -8.78 -5.39
CA ASP A 78 -5.19 -9.67 -4.91
C ASP A 78 -3.77 -9.14 -5.18
N LYS A 79 -3.61 -7.91 -5.70
CA LYS A 79 -2.26 -7.35 -5.96
C LYS A 79 -1.57 -6.82 -4.70
N VAL A 80 -2.24 -6.78 -3.55
CA VAL A 80 -1.71 -6.20 -2.30
C VAL A 80 -1.21 -7.27 -1.33
N THR A 81 -0.04 -7.05 -0.77
CA THR A 81 0.49 -7.78 0.39
C THR A 81 0.78 -6.79 1.52
N ILE A 82 0.40 -7.12 2.76
CA ILE A 82 0.79 -6.33 3.93
C ILE A 82 2.11 -6.91 4.46
N ALA A 83 3.13 -6.07 4.60
CA ALA A 83 4.43 -6.47 5.09
C ALA A 83 4.40 -6.75 6.59
N THR A 84 5.16 -7.78 6.98
CA THR A 84 5.47 -8.09 8.38
C THR A 84 6.96 -8.38 8.50
N ASP A 85 7.50 -8.26 9.71
CA ASP A 85 8.90 -8.58 9.96
C ASP A 85 9.23 -10.02 9.52
N GLY A 86 10.29 -10.16 8.74
CA GLY A 86 10.71 -11.45 8.17
C GLY A 86 9.94 -11.91 6.93
N LEU A 87 9.01 -11.11 6.40
CA LEU A 87 8.34 -11.40 5.13
C LEU A 87 9.37 -11.48 3.98
N VAL A 88 9.33 -12.57 3.22
CA VAL A 88 10.14 -12.77 2.02
C VAL A 88 9.23 -12.80 0.79
N ILE A 89 9.50 -11.91 -0.16
CA ILE A 89 8.78 -11.83 -1.44
C ILE A 89 9.69 -12.35 -2.54
N LYS A 90 9.18 -13.28 -3.35
CA LYS A 90 9.79 -13.64 -4.64
C LYS A 90 9.27 -12.69 -5.70
N VAL A 91 10.21 -12.09 -6.43
CA VAL A 91 10.00 -11.11 -7.50
C VAL A 91 10.51 -11.68 -8.81
#